data_AF-A0A5J5B5G6-F1
#
_entry.id   AF-A0A5J5B5G6-F1
#
_cell.length_a   1.000
_cell.length_b   1.000
_cell.length_c   1.000
_cell.angle_alpha   90.00
_cell.angle_beta   90.00
_cell.angle_gamma   90.00
#
_symmetry.space_group_name_H-M   'P 1'
#
loop_
_entity.id
_entity.type
_entity.pdbx_description
1 polymer ?
#
loop_
_entity_poly.entity_id
_entity_poly.type
_entity_poly.pdbx_seq_one_letter_code
_entity_poly.pdbx_strand_id
1 'polypeptide(L)'
;MIKSALHLSCFCILVWCGTVLNPVFALENCEFPAIFNFGDSNSDTGGLAAAFNWTPTPFGETFFHRPAGRFSDGRLIIDFIARSFDLPFLSAYLNSLGSNFKNGVNFATAASTITPPAVYYSSRWI
;
A
#
# COMPACT_ATOMS: atom_id res chain seq x y z
N MET A 1 7.64 32.12 49.54
CA MET A 1 7.02 32.33 48.22
C MET A 1 7.99 32.09 47.05
N ILE A 2 9.22 32.63 47.08
CA ILE A 2 10.20 32.55 45.96
C ILE A 2 10.65 31.11 45.62
N LYS A 3 10.88 30.23 46.62
CA LYS A 3 11.32 28.83 46.38
C LYS A 3 10.29 27.97 45.63
N SER A 4 9.00 28.21 45.89
CA SER A 4 7.90 27.46 45.25
C SER A 4 7.72 27.90 43.79
N ALA A 5 7.88 29.20 43.50
CA ALA A 5 7.88 29.71 42.13
C ALA A 5 9.06 29.18 41.31
N LEU A 6 10.25 29.02 41.93
CA LEU A 6 11.42 28.44 41.27
C LEU A 6 11.22 26.96 40.91
N HIS A 7 10.63 26.17 41.81
CA HIS A 7 10.30 24.77 41.54
C HIS A 7 9.25 24.61 40.43
N LEU A 8 8.22 25.46 40.42
CA LEU A 8 7.20 25.46 39.38
C LEU A 8 7.79 25.85 38.02
N SER A 9 8.66 26.86 37.99
CA SER A 9 9.40 27.27 36.78
C SER A 9 10.27 26.14 36.23
N CYS A 10 11.08 25.50 37.08
CA CYS A 10 11.91 24.37 36.66
C CYS A 10 11.07 23.19 36.14
N PHE A 11 9.93 22.90 36.79
CA PHE A 11 9.01 21.86 36.33
C PHE A 11 8.42 22.20 34.96
N CYS A 12 7.97 23.44 34.74
CA CYS A 12 7.49 23.90 33.44
C CYS A 12 8.58 23.82 32.35
N ILE A 13 9.82 24.17 32.66
CA ILE A 13 10.96 24.08 31.73
C ILE A 13 11.29 22.62 31.39
N LEU A 14 11.24 21.72 32.37
CA LEU A 14 11.47 20.27 32.14
C LEU A 14 10.36 19.64 31.28
N VAL A 15 9.10 20.01 31.54
CA VAL A 15 7.96 19.57 30.72
C VAL A 15 8.08 20.12 29.30
N TRP A 16 8.45 21.40 29.15
CA TRP A 16 8.68 22.01 27.84
C TRP A 16 9.83 21.29 27.12
N CYS A 17 10.98 21.11 27.75
CA CYS A 17 12.14 20.43 27.17
C CYS A 17 11.82 18.99 26.73
N GLY A 18 11.05 18.25 27.54
CA GLY A 18 10.60 16.89 27.22
C GLY A 18 9.64 16.81 26.02
N THR A 19 8.86 17.85 25.74
CA THR A 19 7.92 17.85 24.59
C THR A 19 8.55 18.35 23.29
N VAL A 20 9.50 19.30 23.32
CA VAL A 20 10.22 19.76 22.10
C VAL A 20 11.32 18.80 21.63
N LEU A 21 11.86 17.96 22.52
CA LEU A 21 12.90 16.97 22.17
C LEU A 21 12.33 15.63 21.67
N ASN A 22 11.01 15.53 21.45
CA ASN A 22 10.43 14.29 20.95
C ASN A 22 10.84 14.10 19.47
N PRO A 23 11.70 13.12 19.13
CA PRO A 23 12.24 12.96 17.77
C PRO A 23 11.17 12.65 16.73
N VAL A 24 9.95 12.33 17.16
CA VAL A 24 8.76 12.18 16.31
C VAL A 24 8.47 13.45 15.52
N PHE A 25 8.74 14.64 16.07
CA PHE A 25 8.58 15.92 15.36
C PHE A 25 9.79 16.31 14.49
N ALA A 26 10.91 15.56 14.58
CA ALA A 26 12.10 15.76 13.76
C ALA A 26 12.12 14.89 12.50
N LEU A 27 11.12 14.03 12.30
CA LEU A 27 10.88 13.39 11.02
C LEU A 27 10.43 14.45 10.03
N GLU A 28 11.16 14.61 8.93
CA GLU A 28 10.65 15.35 7.77
C GLU A 28 9.26 14.81 7.42
N ASN A 29 8.35 15.70 7.00
CA ASN A 29 7.11 15.27 6.37
C ASN A 29 7.49 14.51 5.09
N CYS A 30 7.56 13.18 5.18
CA CYS A 30 7.80 12.33 4.03
C CYS A 30 6.58 12.38 3.12
N GLU A 31 6.72 13.06 1.98
CA GLU A 31 5.73 13.01 0.91
C GLU A 31 5.92 11.74 0.09
N PHE A 32 4.90 10.88 0.04
CA PHE A 32 4.90 9.66 -0.79
C PHE A 32 4.01 9.90 -2.01
N PRO A 33 4.55 10.35 -3.16
CA PRO A 33 3.73 10.75 -4.32
C PRO A 33 3.14 9.56 -5.10
N ALA A 34 3.67 8.35 -4.87
CA ALA A 34 3.30 7.14 -5.59
C ALA A 34 3.60 5.86 -4.79
N ILE A 35 2.86 4.80 -5.10
CA ILE A 35 3.09 3.44 -4.57
C ILE A 35 3.38 2.48 -5.72
N PHE A 36 4.43 1.66 -5.58
CA PHE A 36 4.71 0.56 -6.49
C PHE A 36 4.60 -0.74 -5.71
N ASN A 37 3.56 -1.53 -6.00
CA ASN A 37 3.27 -2.74 -5.25
C ASN A 37 3.57 -3.99 -6.08
N PHE A 38 4.17 -4.99 -5.45
CA PHE A 38 4.42 -6.32 -6.01
C PHE A 38 3.86 -7.35 -5.05
N GLY A 39 3.36 -8.47 -5.56
CA GLY A 39 2.81 -9.51 -4.70
C GLY A 39 1.91 -10.48 -5.44
N ASP A 40 1.06 -11.12 -4.65
CA ASP A 40 0.12 -12.15 -5.07
C ASP A 40 -1.34 -11.68 -4.91
N SER A 41 -2.27 -12.63 -4.78
CA SER A 41 -3.70 -12.40 -4.62
C SER A 41 -4.05 -11.45 -3.47
N ASN A 42 -3.23 -11.38 -2.41
CA ASN A 42 -3.52 -10.54 -1.24
C ASN A 42 -3.49 -9.04 -1.56
N SER A 43 -2.83 -8.65 -2.66
CA SER A 43 -2.75 -7.26 -3.09
C SER A 43 -3.07 -7.07 -4.57
N ASP A 44 -3.47 -8.11 -5.30
CA ASP A 44 -3.84 -8.06 -6.71
C ASP A 44 -5.12 -7.23 -6.94
N THR A 45 -4.98 -6.05 -7.55
CA THR A 45 -6.10 -5.14 -7.86
C THR A 45 -6.77 -5.41 -9.21
N GLY A 46 -6.41 -6.49 -9.91
CA GLY A 46 -6.97 -6.87 -11.22
C GLY A 46 -5.96 -7.40 -12.25
N GLY A 47 -4.73 -7.72 -11.85
CA GLY A 47 -3.68 -8.31 -12.69
C GLY A 47 -4.11 -9.66 -13.28
N LEU A 48 -4.59 -10.60 -12.44
CA LEU A 48 -5.11 -11.88 -12.95
C LEU A 48 -6.36 -11.68 -13.81
N ALA A 49 -7.26 -10.77 -13.39
CA ALA A 49 -8.48 -10.47 -14.13
C ALA A 49 -8.17 -9.91 -15.53
N ALA A 50 -7.19 -9.02 -15.66
CA ALA A 50 -6.76 -8.48 -16.95
C ALA A 50 -6.12 -9.53 -17.86
N ALA A 51 -5.36 -10.48 -17.30
CA ALA A 51 -4.69 -11.52 -18.08
C ALA A 51 -5.65 -12.63 -18.57
N PHE A 52 -6.61 -13.03 -17.74
CA PHE A 52 -7.41 -14.24 -17.97
C PHE A 52 -8.92 -14.00 -17.94
N ASN A 53 -9.38 -12.75 -17.85
CA ASN A 53 -10.78 -12.38 -17.71
C ASN A 53 -11.45 -13.07 -16.49
N TRP A 54 -10.68 -13.26 -15.41
CA TRP A 54 -11.14 -13.92 -14.18
C TRP A 54 -11.80 -12.90 -13.25
N THR A 55 -13.13 -12.86 -13.27
CA THR A 55 -13.93 -11.98 -12.40
C THR A 55 -15.13 -12.71 -11.79
N PRO A 56 -14.92 -13.76 -10.96
CA PRO A 56 -16.02 -14.49 -10.37
C PRO A 56 -16.69 -13.68 -9.25
N THR A 57 -17.98 -13.94 -9.04
CA THR A 57 -18.70 -13.53 -7.83
C THR A 57 -18.30 -14.42 -6.65
N PRO A 58 -18.35 -13.93 -5.40
CA PRO A 58 -18.88 -12.63 -4.97
C PRO A 58 -17.85 -11.48 -5.01
N PHE A 59 -16.63 -11.66 -5.53
CA PHE A 59 -15.54 -10.74 -5.25
C PHE A 59 -15.73 -9.30 -5.75
N GLY A 60 -16.09 -8.40 -4.82
CA GLY A 60 -16.22 -6.96 -5.02
C GLY A 60 -17.65 -6.46 -4.79
N GLU A 61 -18.61 -7.33 -4.51
CA GLU A 61 -20.01 -6.97 -4.32
C GLU A 61 -20.24 -6.09 -3.09
N THR A 62 -19.52 -6.33 -1.99
CA THR A 62 -19.71 -5.52 -0.76
C THR A 62 -19.26 -4.06 -0.91
N PHE A 63 -18.14 -3.77 -1.60
CA PHE A 63 -17.61 -2.40 -1.70
C PHE A 63 -17.72 -1.77 -3.09
N PHE A 64 -17.44 -2.52 -4.16
CA PHE A 64 -17.48 -2.02 -5.54
C PHE A 64 -18.84 -2.27 -6.20
N HIS A 65 -19.71 -3.06 -5.58
CA HIS A 65 -21.06 -3.42 -6.05
C HIS A 65 -21.07 -4.12 -7.41
N ARG A 66 -19.96 -4.77 -7.77
CA ARG A 66 -19.76 -5.59 -8.97
C ARG A 66 -18.51 -6.45 -8.82
N PRO A 67 -18.35 -7.54 -9.61
CA PRO A 67 -17.09 -8.26 -9.70
C PRO A 67 -15.93 -7.31 -10.03
N ALA A 68 -15.00 -7.16 -9.11
CA ALA A 68 -13.92 -6.18 -9.19
C ALA A 68 -12.59 -6.77 -9.71
N GLY A 69 -12.53 -8.10 -9.96
CA GLY A 69 -11.32 -8.79 -10.38
C GLY A 69 -10.27 -8.91 -9.28
N ARG A 70 -10.70 -8.91 -8.02
CA ARG A 70 -9.85 -8.95 -6.81
C ARG A 70 -10.12 -10.22 -6.02
N PHE A 71 -9.18 -10.66 -5.18
CA PHE A 71 -9.40 -11.79 -4.26
C PHE A 71 -9.98 -11.33 -2.92
N SER A 72 -11.00 -10.47 -2.98
CA SER A 72 -11.71 -9.92 -1.82
C SER A 72 -13.11 -9.49 -2.25
N ASP A 73 -14.07 -9.58 -1.33
CA ASP A 73 -15.41 -9.03 -1.55
C ASP A 73 -15.46 -7.48 -1.49
N GLY A 74 -14.31 -6.85 -1.31
CA GLY A 74 -14.19 -5.40 -1.38
C GLY A 74 -12.76 -4.94 -1.51
N ARG A 75 -12.35 -4.02 -0.65
CA ARG A 75 -11.01 -3.45 -0.64
C ARG A 75 -9.95 -4.48 -0.24
N LEU A 76 -8.73 -4.25 -0.69
CA LEU A 76 -7.51 -4.96 -0.31
C LEU A 76 -6.70 -4.08 0.64
N ILE A 77 -5.73 -4.67 1.35
CA ILE A 77 -4.85 -3.93 2.26
C ILE A 77 -4.17 -2.73 1.56
N ILE A 78 -3.80 -2.90 0.29
CA ILE A 78 -3.16 -1.87 -0.51
C ILE A 78 -4.06 -0.63 -0.74
N ASP A 79 -5.38 -0.79 -0.75
CA ASP A 79 -6.30 0.35 -0.88
C ASP A 79 -6.31 1.22 0.39
N PHE A 80 -6.14 0.59 1.57
CA PHE A 80 -6.07 1.32 2.84
C PHE A 80 -4.73 2.05 2.97
N ILE A 81 -3.64 1.44 2.49
CA ILE A 81 -2.32 2.07 2.44
C ILE A 81 -2.35 3.27 1.49
N ALA A 82 -2.86 3.11 0.26
CA ALA A 82 -3.01 4.23 -0.68
C ALA A 82 -3.82 5.38 -0.08
N ARG A 83 -4.93 5.06 0.59
CA ARG A 83 -5.75 6.06 1.29
C ARG A 83 -5.00 6.77 2.41
N SER A 84 -4.11 6.10 3.16
CA SER A 84 -3.33 6.74 4.22
C SER A 84 -2.30 7.77 3.71
N PHE A 85 -1.98 7.72 2.42
CA PHE A 85 -1.11 8.69 1.74
C PHE A 85 -1.89 9.64 0.82
N ASP A 86 -3.22 9.68 0.93
CA ASP A 86 -4.10 10.47 0.05
C ASP A 86 -3.89 10.18 -1.46
N LEU A 87 -3.51 8.93 -1.78
CA LEU A 87 -3.32 8.45 -3.14
C LEU A 87 -4.57 7.72 -3.67
N PRO A 88 -4.82 7.76 -5.00
CA PRO A 88 -5.90 6.99 -5.60
C PRO A 88 -5.64 5.47 -5.50
N PHE A 89 -6.67 4.66 -5.77
CA PHE A 89 -6.48 3.21 -5.91
C PHE A 89 -5.50 2.89 -7.04
N LEU A 90 -4.64 1.92 -6.77
CA LEU A 90 -3.64 1.49 -7.72
C LEU A 90 -4.26 0.66 -8.84
N SER A 91 -4.05 1.11 -10.08
CA SER A 91 -4.38 0.33 -11.27
C SER A 91 -3.46 -0.88 -11.38
N ALA A 92 -4.02 -2.03 -11.75
CA ALA A 92 -3.23 -3.20 -12.10
C ALA A 92 -2.41 -2.93 -13.36
N TYR A 93 -1.13 -3.26 -13.35
CA TYR A 93 -0.22 -3.05 -14.47
C TYR A 93 -0.74 -3.72 -15.75
N LEU A 94 -1.27 -4.95 -15.64
CA LEU A 94 -1.78 -5.69 -16.80
C LEU A 94 -3.07 -5.11 -17.38
N ASN A 95 -3.80 -4.27 -16.65
CA ASN A 95 -4.94 -3.51 -17.16
C ASN A 95 -4.50 -2.13 -17.68
N SER A 96 -3.52 -2.09 -18.58
CA SER A 96 -2.85 -0.83 -18.97
C SER A 96 -3.67 0.12 -19.85
N LEU A 97 -4.69 -0.39 -20.56
CA LEU A 97 -5.46 0.43 -21.50
C LEU A 97 -6.35 1.43 -20.74
N GLY A 98 -5.99 2.70 -20.79
CA GLY A 98 -6.73 3.78 -20.12
C GLY A 98 -6.36 3.99 -18.64
N SER A 99 -5.40 3.23 -18.10
CA SER A 99 -4.89 3.43 -16.75
C SER A 99 -3.93 4.61 -16.66
N ASN A 100 -3.97 5.33 -15.54
CA ASN A 100 -3.05 6.40 -15.21
C ASN A 100 -2.11 5.96 -14.07
N PHE A 101 -0.82 5.85 -14.37
CA PHE A 101 0.20 5.41 -13.41
C PHE A 101 0.98 6.54 -12.74
N LYS A 102 0.53 7.80 -12.87
CA LYS A 102 1.19 8.98 -12.28
C LYS A 102 1.41 8.84 -10.76
N ASN A 103 0.47 8.23 -10.06
CA ASN A 103 0.52 8.02 -8.60
C ASN A 103 0.86 6.57 -8.21
N GLY A 104 1.51 5.84 -9.13
CA GLY A 104 1.94 4.48 -8.89
C GLY A 104 1.15 3.43 -9.65
N VAL A 105 1.57 2.18 -9.48
CA VAL A 105 1.05 1.01 -10.20
C VAL A 105 1.16 -0.24 -9.34
N ASN A 106 0.24 -1.17 -9.55
CA ASN A 106 0.26 -2.47 -8.90
C ASN A 106 0.65 -3.59 -9.86
N PHE A 107 1.79 -4.22 -9.62
CA PHE A 107 2.29 -5.37 -10.35
C PHE A 107 1.87 -6.72 -9.73
N ALA A 108 1.19 -6.69 -8.57
CA ALA A 108 0.71 -7.91 -7.96
C ALA A 108 -0.24 -8.67 -8.90
N THR A 109 -0.01 -9.96 -9.04
CA THR A 109 -0.84 -10.87 -9.84
C THR A 109 -1.03 -12.14 -9.03
N ALA A 110 -2.28 -12.59 -8.89
CA ALA A 110 -2.57 -13.79 -8.12
C ALA A 110 -1.74 -15.00 -8.56
N ALA A 111 -1.39 -15.85 -7.60
CA ALA A 111 -0.47 -16.98 -7.73
C ALA A 111 0.99 -16.64 -8.06
N SER A 112 1.39 -15.36 -8.07
CA SER A 112 2.81 -15.00 -8.14
C SER A 112 3.59 -15.61 -6.97
N THR A 113 4.82 -16.03 -7.23
CA THR A 113 5.72 -16.60 -6.24
C THR A 113 7.03 -15.81 -6.20
N ILE A 114 7.79 -15.96 -5.12
CA ILE A 114 9.14 -15.37 -5.00
C ILE A 114 10.19 -16.13 -5.84
N THR A 115 9.85 -17.33 -6.30
CA THR A 115 10.76 -18.17 -7.07
C THR A 115 10.79 -17.71 -8.53
N PRO A 116 11.98 -17.57 -9.15
CA PRO A 116 12.07 -17.40 -10.58
C PRO A 116 11.32 -18.51 -11.32
N PRO A 117 10.84 -18.27 -12.55
CA PRO A 117 10.29 -19.32 -13.39
C PRO A 117 11.28 -20.48 -13.44
N ALA A 118 10.78 -21.70 -13.22
CA ALA A 118 11.60 -22.88 -13.44
C ALA A 118 12.09 -22.83 -14.90
N VAL A 119 13.40 -22.62 -15.09
CA VAL A 119 14.01 -22.79 -16.40
C VAL A 119 13.99 -24.28 -16.66
N TYR A 120 12.90 -24.77 -17.25
CA TYR A 120 12.96 -26.05 -17.93
C TYR A 120 13.91 -25.83 -19.12
N TYR A 121 15.17 -26.17 -18.91
CA TYR A 121 16.02 -26.52 -20.04
C TYR A 121 15.29 -27.64 -20.76
N SER A 122 14.67 -27.32 -21.89
CA SER A 122 14.32 -28.31 -22.88
C SER A 122 15.62 -28.95 -23.34
N SER A 123 16.08 -29.99 -22.64
CA SER A 123 17.04 -30.95 -23.17
C SER A 123 16.33 -31.89 -24.14
N ARG A 124 15.58 -31.32 -25.10
CA ARG A 124 15.02 -32.09 -26.21
C ARG A 124 14.64 -31.23 -27.41
N TRP A 125 15.66 -30.71 -28.09
CA TRP A 125 15.60 -30.48 -29.53
C TRP A 125 16.99 -30.71 -30.14
N ILE A 126 17.38 -31.98 -30.31
CA ILE A 126 17.96 -32.57 -31.54
C ILE A 126 17.51 -34.04 -31.57
#